data_AF-A0A6P0SMS4-F1
#
_entry.id   AF-A0A6P0SMS4-F1
#
_cell.length_a   1.000
_cell.length_b   1.000
_cell.length_c   1.000
_cell.angle_alpha   90.00
_cell.angle_beta   90.00
_cell.angle_gamma   90.00
#
_symmetry.space_group_name_H-M   'P 1'
#
loop_
_entity.id
_entity.type
_entity.pdbx_description
1 polymer ?
#
loop_
_entity_poly.entity_id
_entity_poly.type
_entity_poly.pdbx_seq_one_letter_code
_entity_poly.pdbx_strand_id
1 'polypeptide(L)'
;MDASTLEALFRKLKSLEAVPLGQLGGRICAVIDLETRFPVETWFEAHPYTHESNFLPRLLKLIPASTLLIIDRGFWNFRFFEQIIMANSHAYYQT
;
A
#
# COMPACT_ATOMS: atom_id res chain seq x y z
N MET A 1 5.63 -0.84 1.55
CA MET A 1 4.30 -0.51 1.03
C MET A 1 3.29 -0.84 2.10
N ASP A 2 2.41 0.11 2.38
CA ASP A 2 1.34 -0.04 3.36
C ASP A 2 0.06 0.60 2.80
N ALA A 3 -1.10 0.13 3.22
CA ALA A 3 -2.39 0.70 2.88
C ALA A 3 -3.27 0.88 4.11
N SER A 4 -4.07 1.94 4.09
CA SER A 4 -5.03 2.24 5.14
C SER A 4 -6.34 2.74 4.55
N THR A 5 -7.39 2.75 5.36
CA THR A 5 -8.62 3.45 4.97
C THR A 5 -8.41 4.95 5.12
N LEU A 6 -9.07 5.73 4.27
CA LEU A 6 -8.95 7.19 4.33
C LEU A 6 -9.43 7.72 5.69
N GLU A 7 -10.53 7.19 6.23
CA GLU A 7 -11.01 7.55 7.56
C GLU A 7 -9.98 7.29 8.66
N ALA A 8 -9.30 6.13 8.66
CA ALA A 8 -8.28 5.83 9.66
C ALA A 8 -7.12 6.83 9.61
N LEU A 9 -6.66 7.20 8.41
CA LEU A 9 -5.63 8.23 8.22
C LEU A 9 -6.08 9.58 8.78
N PHE A 10 -7.25 10.06 8.39
CA PHE A 10 -7.76 11.37 8.81
C PHE A 10 -8.05 11.44 10.32
N ARG A 11 -8.50 10.34 10.93
CA ARG A 11 -8.65 10.25 12.39
C ARG A 11 -7.31 10.32 13.10
N LYS A 12 -6.27 9.64 12.59
CA LYS A 12 -4.90 9.76 13.13
C LYS A 12 -4.36 11.19 13.05
N LEU A 13 -4.77 11.94 12.03
CA LEU A 13 -4.48 13.36 11.83
C LEU A 13 -5.45 14.30 12.57
N LYS A 14 -6.32 13.78 13.44
CA LYS A 14 -7.31 14.53 14.22
C LYS A 14 -8.32 15.35 13.41
N SER A 15 -8.44 15.06 12.11
CA SER A 15 -9.27 15.83 11.17
C SER A 15 -10.74 15.36 11.13
N LEU A 16 -11.06 14.18 11.70
CA LEU A 16 -12.40 13.59 11.76
C LEU A 16 -12.86 13.25 13.19
N GLU A 17 -12.28 13.86 14.22
CA GLU A 17 -12.58 13.52 15.62
C GLU A 17 -14.06 13.67 15.97
N ALA A 18 -14.70 14.74 15.48
CA ALA A 18 -16.11 15.04 15.74
C ALA A 18 -17.11 14.31 14.81
N VAL A 19 -16.62 13.58 13.81
CA VAL A 19 -17.46 12.91 12.81
C VAL A 19 -17.72 11.45 13.25
N PRO A 20 -18.96 10.93 13.15
CA PRO A 20 -19.26 9.52 13.43
C PRO A 20 -18.41 8.54 12.61
N LEU A 21 -18.24 7.30 13.09
CA LEU A 21 -17.49 6.27 12.37
C LEU A 21 -18.18 5.87 11.05
N GLY A 22 -17.38 5.50 10.05
CA GLY A 22 -17.84 4.92 8.78
C GLY A 22 -18.36 5.93 7.77
N GLN A 23 -18.01 7.21 7.92
CA GLN A 23 -18.44 8.28 7.01
C GLN A 23 -17.51 8.47 5.83
N LEU A 24 -16.25 8.02 5.93
CA LEU A 24 -15.25 8.21 4.89
C LEU A 24 -14.67 6.86 4.43
N GLY A 25 -15.16 6.41 3.29
CA GLY A 25 -14.66 5.22 2.63
C GLY A 25 -13.34 5.43 1.87
N GLY A 26 -12.98 4.40 1.12
CA GLY A 26 -11.83 4.41 0.23
C GLY A 26 -10.53 4.01 0.92
N ARG A 27 -9.54 3.67 0.09
CA ARG A 27 -8.22 3.21 0.52
C ARG A 27 -7.14 4.09 -0.07
N ILE A 28 -6.18 4.41 0.77
CA ILE A 28 -4.94 5.06 0.37
C ILE A 28 -3.80 4.06 0.56
N CYS A 29 -2.89 4.02 -0.40
CA CYS A 29 -1.70 3.19 -0.35
C CYS A 29 -0.47 4.05 -0.66
N ALA A 30 0.61 3.82 0.09
CA ALA A 30 1.87 4.51 -0.11
C ALA A 30 3.03 3.53 -0.31
N VAL A 31 3.89 3.86 -1.27
CA VAL A 31 5.22 3.29 -1.44
C VAL A 31 6.22 4.31 -0.94
N ILE A 32 7.10 3.89 -0.05
CA ILE A 32 8.06 4.76 0.62
C ILE A 32 9.45 4.19 0.36
N ASP A 33 10.39 5.07 0.03
CA ASP A 33 11.79 4.74 -0.08
C ASP A 33 12.37 4.49 1.33
N LEU A 34 13.06 3.35 1.51
CA LEU A 34 13.48 2.92 2.85
C LEU A 34 14.59 3.78 3.44
N GLU A 35 15.45 4.35 2.60
CA GLU A 35 16.59 5.15 3.03
C GLU A 35 16.15 6.57 3.39
N THR A 36 15.49 7.25 2.45
CA THR A 36 15.08 8.66 2.59
C THR A 36 13.81 8.84 3.39
N ARG A 37 13.00 7.77 3.54
CA ARG A 37 11.65 7.79 4.12
C ARG A 37 10.65 8.67 3.37
N PHE A 38 10.96 9.08 2.14
CA PHE A 38 10.04 9.88 1.33
C PHE A 38 9.07 9.00 0.53
N PRO A 39 7.83 9.48 0.31
CA PRO A 39 6.89 8.80 -0.59
C PRO A 39 7.48 8.75 -1.99
N VAL A 40 7.60 7.54 -2.53
CA VAL A 40 7.90 7.31 -3.95
C VAL A 40 6.64 7.49 -4.76
N GLU A 41 5.54 6.91 -4.29
CA GLU A 41 4.24 6.99 -4.96
C GLU A 41 3.11 6.86 -3.94
N THR A 42 1.98 7.52 -4.20
CA THR A 42 0.76 7.38 -3.40
C THR A 42 -0.45 7.18 -4.30
N TRP A 43 -1.31 6.25 -3.95
CA TRP A 43 -2.54 5.97 -4.68
C TRP A 43 -3.74 6.05 -3.77
N PHE A 44 -4.82 6.58 -4.32
CA PHE A 44 -6.12 6.61 -3.66
C PHE A 44 -7.17 5.92 -4.53
N GLU A 45 -7.94 5.05 -3.91
CA GLU A 45 -9.11 4.40 -4.49
C GLU A 45 -10.33 4.78 -3.68
N ALA A 46 -11.25 5.53 -4.29
CA ALA A 46 -12.43 6.05 -3.60
C ALA A 46 -13.43 4.96 -3.21
N HIS A 47 -13.41 3.83 -3.93
CA HIS A 47 -14.34 2.74 -3.66
C HIS A 47 -14.01 2.07 -2.31
N PRO A 48 -14.95 2.04 -1.34
CA PRO A 48 -14.67 1.56 0.03
C PRO A 48 -14.37 0.07 0.13
N TYR A 49 -14.88 -0.73 -0.81
CA TYR A 49 -14.67 -2.17 -0.86
C TYR A 49 -13.49 -2.59 -1.74
N THR A 50 -12.66 -1.63 -2.17
CA THR A 50 -11.42 -1.94 -2.87
C THR A 50 -10.53 -2.82 -2.00
N HIS A 51 -10.07 -3.93 -2.57
CA HIS A 51 -9.06 -4.77 -1.95
C HIS A 51 -7.68 -4.15 -2.11
N GLU A 52 -6.83 -4.31 -1.10
CA GLU A 52 -5.44 -3.82 -1.11
C GLU A 52 -4.63 -4.42 -2.27
N SER A 53 -4.92 -5.66 -2.65
CA SER A 53 -4.32 -6.32 -3.81
C SER A 53 -4.53 -5.58 -5.14
N ASN A 54 -5.52 -4.68 -5.25
CA ASN A 54 -5.75 -3.88 -6.45
C ASN A 54 -4.60 -2.89 -6.73
N PHE A 55 -3.77 -2.58 -5.72
CA PHE A 55 -2.58 -1.74 -5.89
C PHE A 55 -1.37 -2.52 -6.43
N LEU A 56 -1.36 -3.85 -6.37
CA LEU A 56 -0.21 -4.67 -6.76
C LEU A 56 0.21 -4.49 -8.23
N PRO A 57 -0.72 -4.43 -9.22
CA PRO A 57 -0.33 -4.17 -10.60
C PRO A 57 0.32 -2.80 -10.81
N ARG A 58 0.00 -1.80 -10.00
CA ARG A 58 0.65 -0.48 -10.03
C ARG A 58 2.03 -0.56 -9.38
N LEU A 59 2.14 -1.27 -8.26
CA LEU A 59 3.43 -1.51 -7.60
C LEU A 59 4.43 -2.21 -8.54
N LEU A 60 4.02 -3.25 -9.27
CA LEU A 60 4.89 -3.97 -10.21
C LEU A 60 5.53 -3.07 -11.27
N LYS A 61 4.84 -2.00 -11.68
CA LYS A 61 5.39 -1.05 -12.67
C LYS A 61 6.48 -0.15 -12.08
N LEU A 62 6.54 -0.01 -10.75
CA LEU A 62 7.54 0.80 -10.05
C LEU A 62 8.80 0.02 -9.69
N ILE A 63 8.82 -1.30 -9.87
CA ILE A 63 9.88 -2.18 -9.37
C ILE A 63 10.91 -2.40 -10.50
N PRO A 64 12.06 -1.70 -10.50
CA PRO A 64 13.17 -2.11 -11.34
C PRO A 64 13.75 -3.45 -10.85
N ALA A 65 14.55 -4.10 -11.69
CA ALA A 65 15.28 -5.31 -11.29
C ALA A 65 16.15 -5.05 -10.05
N SER A 66 16.35 -6.08 -9.22
CA SER A 66 17.15 -6.02 -8.00
C SER A 66 16.61 -5.07 -6.91
N THR A 67 15.28 -4.87 -6.87
CA THR A 67 14.64 -4.07 -5.82
C THR A 67 14.31 -4.93 -4.60
N LEU A 68 14.51 -4.36 -3.40
CA LEU A 68 14.01 -4.92 -2.14
C LEU A 68 12.67 -4.29 -1.76
N LEU A 69 11.63 -5.10 -1.68
CA LEU A 69 10.29 -4.69 -1.26
C LEU A 69 10.02 -5.14 0.17
N ILE A 70 9.56 -4.20 0.98
CA ILE A 70 8.99 -4.49 2.30
C ILE A 70 7.50 -4.18 2.23
N ILE A 71 6.66 -5.18 2.48
CA ILE A 71 5.22 -5.11 2.22
C ILE A 71 4.44 -5.53 3.48
N ASP A 72 3.33 -4.84 3.75
CA ASP A 72 2.40 -5.23 4.81
C ASP A 72 1.73 -6.59 4.54
N ARG A 73 1.33 -7.30 5.60
CA ARG A 73 0.73 -8.64 5.51
C ARG A 73 -0.61 -8.67 4.76
N GLY A 74 -1.32 -7.55 4.68
CA GLY A 74 -2.59 -7.44 3.95
C GLY A 74 -2.47 -7.70 2.43
N PHE A 75 -1.25 -7.63 1.88
CA PHE A 75 -0.96 -7.78 0.45
C PHE A 75 -0.61 -9.21 0.01
N TRP A 76 -1.07 -10.23 0.75
CA TRP A 76 -0.72 -11.62 0.45
C TRP A 76 -1.27 -12.11 -0.90
N ASN A 77 -0.38 -12.34 -1.88
CA ASN A 77 -0.74 -12.86 -3.21
C ASN A 77 0.41 -13.65 -3.86
N PHE A 78 0.24 -14.97 -4.06
CA PHE A 78 1.27 -15.85 -4.62
C PHE A 78 1.73 -15.47 -6.03
N ARG A 79 0.80 -15.08 -6.90
CA ARG A 79 1.13 -14.67 -8.29
C ARG A 79 1.99 -13.41 -8.29
N PHE A 80 1.74 -12.50 -7.37
CA PHE A 80 2.54 -11.29 -7.24
C PHE A 80 3.98 -11.62 -6.81
N PHE A 81 4.20 -12.58 -5.91
CA PHE A 81 5.56 -13.04 -5.56
C PHE A 81 6.28 -13.69 -6.72
N GLU A 82 5.59 -14.55 -7.49
CA GLU A 82 6.15 -15.12 -8.70
C GLU A 82 6.65 -14.01 -9.65
N GLN A 83 5.86 -12.96 -9.86
CA GLN A 83 6.24 -11.83 -10.71
C GLN A 83 7.45 -11.05 -10.18
N ILE A 84 7.56 -10.87 -8.87
CA ILE A 84 8.74 -10.24 -8.24
C ILE A 84 10.00 -11.09 -8.46
N ILE A 85 9.90 -12.41 -8.25
CA ILE A 85 11.01 -13.35 -8.43
C ILE A 85 11.46 -13.37 -9.90
N MET A 86 10.50 -13.44 -10.84
CA MET A 86 10.79 -13.38 -12.27
C MET A 86 11.45 -12.06 -12.69
N ALA A 87 11.16 -10.96 -11.98
CA ALA A 87 11.80 -9.65 -12.16
C ALA A 87 13.15 -9.52 -11.46
N ASN A 88 13.74 -10.61 -10.95
CA ASN A 88 14.99 -10.63 -10.19
C ASN A 88 14.98 -9.64 -9.01
N SER A 89 13.87 -9.59 -8.28
CA SER A 89 13.66 -8.71 -7.12
C SER A 89 13.26 -9.53 -5.89
N HIS A 90 13.28 -8.91 -4.71
CA HIS A 90 13.02 -9.58 -3.43
C HIS A 90 11.87 -8.92 -2.69
N ALA A 91 11.07 -9.72 -1.97
CA ALA A 91 9.99 -9.20 -1.12
C ALA A 91 9.98 -9.86 0.27
N TYR A 92 9.77 -9.04 1.29
CA TYR A 92 9.67 -9.42 2.70
C TYR A 92 8.40 -8.84 3.33
N TYR A 93 7.82 -9.57 4.27
CA TYR A 93 6.69 -9.10 5.06
C TYR A 93 7.14 -8.40 6.33
N GLN A 94 6.45 -7.32 6.71
CA GLN A 94 6.55 -6.75 8.06
C GLN A 94 5.76 -7.61 9.06
N THR A 95 6.39 -7.93 10.20
CA THR A 95 5.80 -8.62 11.36
C THR A 95 4.86 -7.70 12.14
#